data_AF-A0A382BLI0-F1
#
_entry.id   AF-A0A382BLI0-F1
#
_cell.length_a   1.000
_cell.length_b   1.000
_cell.length_c   1.000
_cell.angle_alpha   90.00
_cell.angle_beta   90.00
_cell.angle_gamma   90.00
#
_symmetry.space_group_name_H-M   'P 1'
#
loop_
_entity.id
_entity.type
_entity.pdbx_description
1 polymer ?
#
loop_
_entity_poly.entity_id
_entity_poly.type
_entity_poly.pdbx_seq_one_letter_code
_entity_poly.pdbx_strand_id
1 'polypeptide(L)'
;YSDWILEFQPRWSKDMIRDKSVKTKLAEGHWCRVVFRKSTNERTGSEVEYPIRYGRTGGKSIWVEYEILHVLLAFNLVKATGAWLILEESLVKELKGKKIEVPEKIQGEDAFRKTLEENVKLRDYLFKKLRDTLKTAS
;
A
#
# COMPACT_ATOMS: atom_id res chain seq x y z
N TYR A 1 18.13 13.48 25.78
CA TYR A 1 17.42 12.19 25.88
C TYR A 1 16.51 12.12 24.64
N SER A 2 16.58 11.07 23.82
CA SER A 2 15.78 11.01 22.57
C SER A 2 14.34 10.67 22.88
N ASP A 3 13.37 11.45 22.40
CA ASP A 3 11.94 11.22 22.66
C ASP A 3 11.35 10.07 21.84
N TRP A 4 11.97 9.77 20.69
CA TRP A 4 11.59 8.69 19.78
C TRP A 4 12.78 7.78 19.51
N ILE A 5 12.56 6.47 19.59
CA ILE A 5 13.56 5.46 19.21
C ILE A 5 12.85 4.44 18.33
N LEU A 6 13.31 4.35 17.09
CA LEU A 6 12.80 3.41 16.10
C LEU A 6 13.87 2.36 15.79
N GLU A 7 13.49 1.10 15.75
CA GLU A 7 14.36 -0.01 15.42
C GLU A 7 13.87 -0.69 14.14
N PHE A 8 14.71 -0.68 13.11
CA PHE A 8 14.48 -1.44 11.89
C PHE A 8 14.80 -2.91 12.16
N GLN A 9 13.81 -3.78 11.96
CA GLN A 9 13.99 -5.21 12.13
C GLN A 9 14.84 -5.80 10.98
N PRO A 10 15.56 -6.91 11.24
CA PRO A 10 16.27 -7.63 10.20
C PRO A 10 15.30 -8.15 9.14
N ARG A 11 15.78 -8.21 7.90
CA ARG A 11 15.01 -8.66 6.74
C ARG A 11 15.19 -10.17 6.55
N TRP A 12 14.09 -10.90 6.43
CA TRP A 12 14.08 -12.33 6.19
C TRP A 12 13.60 -12.65 4.77
N SER A 13 13.86 -13.88 4.31
CA SER A 13 13.46 -14.33 2.96
C SER A 13 11.95 -14.19 2.70
N LYS A 14 11.12 -14.29 3.75
CA LYS A 14 9.65 -14.14 3.67
C LYS A 14 9.21 -12.70 3.41
N ASP A 15 10.01 -11.72 3.79
CA ASP A 15 9.69 -10.30 3.63
C ASP A 15 9.99 -9.82 2.20
N MET A 16 10.67 -10.62 1.39
CA MET A 16 11.06 -10.25 0.03
C MET A 16 9.84 -10.31 -0.91
N ILE A 17 9.58 -9.19 -1.58
CA ILE A 17 8.57 -9.10 -2.64
C ILE A 17 9.25 -9.48 -3.95
N ARG A 18 8.91 -10.65 -4.48
CA ARG A 18 9.45 -11.17 -5.75
C ARG A 18 8.38 -11.11 -6.81
N ASP A 19 8.75 -10.61 -7.98
CA ASP A 19 7.90 -10.69 -9.16
C ASP A 19 7.76 -12.17 -9.57
N LYS A 20 6.52 -12.62 -9.78
CA LYS A 20 6.22 -13.99 -10.24
C LYS A 20 6.40 -14.15 -11.75
N SER A 21 6.47 -13.04 -12.50
CA SER A 21 6.55 -13.01 -13.96
C SER A 21 7.97 -13.21 -14.47
N VAL A 22 8.98 -12.75 -13.75
CA VAL A 22 10.37 -12.77 -14.20
C VAL A 22 11.08 -14.02 -13.66
N LYS A 23 11.68 -14.84 -14.54
CA LYS A 23 12.50 -16.01 -14.15
C LYS A 23 13.72 -15.66 -13.28
N THR A 24 14.06 -14.37 -13.20
CA THR A 24 15.19 -13.84 -12.44
C THR A 24 14.83 -13.82 -10.96
N LYS A 25 15.65 -14.45 -10.11
CA LYS A 25 15.46 -14.52 -8.64
C LYS A 25 15.61 -13.17 -7.92
N LEU A 26 15.74 -12.06 -8.64
CA LEU A 26 15.90 -10.72 -8.05
C LEU A 26 14.55 -10.26 -7.50
N ALA A 27 14.54 -9.85 -6.23
CA ALA A 27 13.35 -9.29 -5.62
C ALA A 27 13.11 -7.88 -6.15
N GLU A 28 11.85 -7.52 -6.37
CA GLU A 28 11.42 -6.18 -6.79
C GLU A 28 11.35 -5.22 -5.61
N GLY A 29 11.19 -5.77 -4.40
CA GLY A 29 11.15 -5.01 -3.16
C GLY A 29 11.18 -5.90 -1.93
N HIS A 30 10.88 -5.31 -0.78
CA HIS A 30 10.68 -6.05 0.47
C HIS A 30 9.74 -5.29 1.41
N TRP A 31 9.15 -6.01 2.35
CA TRP A 31 8.47 -5.45 3.51
C TRP A 31 9.50 -5.03 4.55
N CYS A 32 9.42 -3.77 4.98
CA CYS A 32 10.24 -3.20 6.02
C CYS A 32 9.43 -3.11 7.30
N ARG A 33 9.98 -3.61 8.40
CA ARG A 33 9.36 -3.61 9.72
C ARG A 33 10.10 -2.70 10.66
N VAL A 34 9.35 -1.80 11.29
CA VAL A 34 9.88 -0.81 12.22
C VAL A 34 9.15 -0.96 13.55
N VAL A 35 9.93 -1.16 14.61
CA VAL A 35 9.41 -1.26 15.98
C VAL A 35 9.69 0.04 16.72
N PHE A 36 8.65 0.59 17.34
CA PHE A 36 8.76 1.78 18.19
C PHE A 36 9.27 1.36 19.57
N ARG A 37 10.59 1.44 19.80
CA ARG A 37 11.20 1.14 21.11
C ARG A 37 10.97 2.24 22.14
N LYS A 38 10.77 3.47 21.68
CA LYS A 38 10.34 4.59 22.51
C LYS A 38 9.43 5.51 21.72
N SER A 39 8.31 5.87 22.31
CA SER A 39 7.35 6.82 21.75
C SER A 39 6.80 7.74 22.84
N THR A 40 6.43 8.96 22.49
CA THR A 40 5.85 9.94 23.41
C THR A 40 4.34 9.80 23.58
N ASN A 41 3.71 8.91 22.82
CA ASN A 41 2.25 8.72 22.76
C ASN A 41 1.81 7.36 23.31
N GLU A 42 2.59 6.75 24.22
CA GLU A 42 2.31 5.47 24.86
C GLU A 42 2.14 4.27 23.90
N ARG A 43 2.49 4.41 22.62
CA ARG A 43 2.46 3.32 21.62
C ARG A 43 3.76 2.53 21.56
N THR A 44 4.52 2.56 22.63
CA THR A 44 5.81 1.85 22.73
C THR A 44 5.58 0.35 22.57
N GLY A 45 6.39 -0.29 21.73
CA GLY A 45 6.24 -1.69 21.33
C GLY A 45 5.37 -1.91 20.09
N SER A 46 4.76 -0.87 19.52
CA SER A 46 4.03 -0.99 18.25
C SER A 46 4.99 -1.33 17.11
N GLU A 47 4.52 -2.16 16.18
CA GLU A 47 5.23 -2.53 14.95
C GLU A 47 4.48 -1.95 13.75
N VAL A 48 5.21 -1.35 12.81
CA VAL A 48 4.67 -0.86 11.55
C VAL A 48 5.43 -1.54 10.41
N GLU A 49 4.68 -2.12 9.48
CA GLU A 49 5.18 -2.79 8.30
C GLU A 49 4.77 -2.00 7.05
N TYR A 50 5.74 -1.66 6.20
CA TYR A 50 5.49 -0.96 4.93
C TYR A 50 6.38 -1.50 3.80
N PRO A 51 5.89 -1.50 2.55
CA PRO A 51 6.62 -2.06 1.42
C PRO A 51 7.59 -1.04 0.82
N ILE A 52 8.80 -1.50 0.50
CA ILE A 52 9.85 -0.72 -0.17
C ILE A 52 10.14 -1.33 -1.54
N ARG A 53 10.07 -0.52 -2.60
CA ARG A 53 10.42 -0.90 -3.97
C ARG A 53 11.87 -0.54 -4.28
N TYR A 54 12.62 -1.49 -4.84
CA TYR A 54 14.00 -1.27 -5.28
C TYR A 54 14.06 -0.52 -6.61
N GLY A 55 15.19 0.14 -6.88
CA GLY A 55 15.44 0.85 -8.14
C GLY A 55 14.69 2.19 -8.30
N ARG A 56 13.80 2.55 -7.36
CA ARG A 56 13.17 3.88 -7.34
C ARG A 56 14.08 4.92 -6.70
N THR A 57 14.21 6.06 -7.35
CA THR A 57 14.98 7.23 -6.88
C THR A 57 14.05 8.44 -6.62
N GLY A 58 14.55 9.45 -5.90
CA GLY A 58 13.81 10.70 -5.66
C GLY A 58 12.70 10.61 -4.60
N GLY A 59 12.91 9.82 -3.53
CA GLY A 59 11.98 9.75 -2.40
C GLY A 59 10.71 8.91 -2.64
N LYS A 60 10.64 8.18 -3.77
CA LYS A 60 9.50 7.31 -4.14
C LYS A 60 9.71 5.84 -3.76
N SER A 61 10.63 5.57 -2.83
CA SER A 61 11.01 4.19 -2.47
C SER A 61 9.92 3.45 -1.71
N ILE A 62 9.05 4.18 -0.99
CA ILE A 62 7.86 3.60 -0.35
C ILE A 62 6.87 3.22 -1.46
N TRP A 63 6.39 1.99 -1.41
CA TRP A 63 5.49 1.46 -2.42
C TRP A 63 4.03 1.75 -2.04
N VAL A 64 3.66 3.02 -2.13
CA VAL A 64 2.33 3.51 -1.72
C VAL A 64 1.20 2.77 -2.44
N GLU A 65 1.41 2.36 -3.69
CA GLU A 65 0.42 1.62 -4.47
C GLU A 65 0.10 0.23 -3.87
N TYR A 66 1.07 -0.41 -3.20
CA TYR A 66 0.82 -1.64 -2.43
C TYR A 66 -0.02 -1.38 -1.19
N GLU A 67 0.31 -0.32 -0.44
CA GLU A 67 -0.44 0.03 0.78
C GLU A 67 -1.89 0.37 0.47
N ILE A 68 -2.14 1.16 -0.58
CA ILE A 68 -3.50 1.49 -1.01
C ILE A 68 -4.30 0.22 -1.29
N LEU A 69 -3.76 -0.72 -2.08
CA LEU A 69 -4.46 -1.97 -2.37
C LEU A 69 -4.73 -2.80 -1.11
N HIS A 70 -3.73 -2.94 -0.23
CA HIS A 70 -3.85 -3.70 1.00
C HIS A 70 -4.94 -3.13 1.92
N VAL A 71 -4.98 -1.80 2.08
CA VAL A 71 -6.01 -1.11 2.86
C VAL A 71 -7.38 -1.22 2.19
N LEU A 72 -7.48 -1.07 0.87
CA LEU A 72 -8.75 -1.24 0.16
C LEU A 72 -9.34 -2.65 0.32
N LEU A 73 -8.50 -3.68 0.33
CA LEU A 73 -8.89 -5.06 0.62
C LEU A 73 -9.36 -5.21 2.08
N ALA A 74 -8.59 -4.66 3.04
CA ALA A 74 -8.93 -4.72 4.46
C ALA A 74 -10.27 -4.05 4.78
N PHE A 75 -10.59 -2.94 4.09
CA PHE A 75 -11.87 -2.23 4.22
C PHE A 75 -13.00 -2.80 3.34
N ASN A 76 -12.78 -3.92 2.63
CA ASN A 76 -13.74 -4.52 1.70
C ASN A 76 -14.23 -3.57 0.58
N LEU A 77 -13.47 -2.51 0.27
CA LEU A 77 -13.73 -1.59 -0.85
C LEU A 77 -13.31 -2.19 -2.20
N VAL A 78 -12.44 -3.21 -2.14
CA VAL A 78 -12.09 -4.07 -3.26
C VAL A 78 -12.29 -5.51 -2.81
N LYS A 79 -12.95 -6.32 -3.63
CA LYS A 79 -13.13 -7.76 -3.40
C LYS A 79 -12.24 -8.55 -4.34
N ALA A 80 -11.37 -9.37 -3.76
CA ALA A 80 -10.60 -10.36 -4.52
C ALA A 80 -11.45 -11.61 -4.77
N THR A 81 -11.82 -11.86 -6.03
CA THR A 81 -12.52 -13.06 -6.48
C THR A 81 -11.60 -13.83 -7.43
N GLY A 82 -10.87 -14.79 -6.88
CA GLY A 82 -9.83 -15.53 -7.62
C GLY A 82 -8.74 -14.57 -8.09
N ALA A 83 -8.54 -14.49 -9.41
CA ALA A 83 -7.58 -13.56 -10.02
C ALA A 83 -8.15 -12.16 -10.29
N TRP A 84 -9.41 -11.89 -9.94
CA TRP A 84 -10.07 -10.61 -10.23
C TRP A 84 -10.20 -9.75 -8.98
N LEU A 85 -9.87 -8.48 -9.10
CA LEU A 85 -10.15 -7.43 -8.12
C LEU A 85 -11.36 -6.65 -8.61
N ILE A 86 -12.45 -6.73 -7.85
CA ILE A 86 -13.72 -6.06 -8.15
C ILE A 86 -13.84 -4.87 -7.22
N LEU A 87 -13.92 -3.67 -7.77
CA LEU A 87 -14.17 -2.47 -6.96
C LEU A 87 -15.63 -2.45 -6.52
N GLU A 88 -15.85 -1.98 -5.30
CA GLU A 88 -17.20 -1.80 -4.77
C GLU A 88 -17.92 -0.64 -5.48
N GLU A 89 -19.23 -0.77 -5.67
CA GLU A 89 -20.03 0.11 -6.53
C GLU A 89 -20.09 1.56 -5.99
N SER A 90 -20.15 1.75 -4.67
CA SER A 90 -20.11 3.08 -4.06
C SER A 90 -18.77 3.79 -4.34
N LEU A 91 -17.65 3.07 -4.31
CA LEU A 91 -16.34 3.63 -4.65
C LEU A 91 -16.29 4.02 -6.13
N VAL A 92 -16.81 3.18 -7.03
CA VAL A 92 -16.85 3.49 -8.48
C VAL A 92 -17.73 4.72 -8.76
N LYS A 93 -18.90 4.84 -8.12
CA LYS A 93 -19.78 6.01 -8.25
C LYS A 93 -19.10 7.30 -7.80
N GLU A 94 -18.37 7.24 -6.68
CA GLU A 94 -17.63 8.39 -6.15
C GLU A 94 -16.49 8.82 -7.09
N LEU A 95 -15.75 7.86 -7.65
CA LEU A 95 -14.67 8.11 -8.61
C LEU A 95 -15.21 8.71 -9.92
N LYS A 96 -16.34 8.19 -10.44
CA LYS A 96 -17.04 8.75 -11.60
C LYS A 96 -17.49 10.20 -11.34
N GLY A 97 -18.03 10.49 -10.16
CA GLY A 97 -18.40 11.85 -9.74
C GLY A 97 -17.22 12.84 -9.72
N LYS A 98 -16.00 12.35 -9.51
CA LYS A 98 -14.76 13.14 -9.52
C LYS A 98 -14.03 13.13 -10.87
N LYS A 99 -14.65 12.56 -11.92
CA LYS A 99 -14.07 12.40 -13.27
C LYS A 99 -12.75 11.60 -13.26
N ILE A 100 -12.64 10.61 -12.38
CA ILE A 100 -11.51 9.69 -12.32
C ILE A 100 -11.98 8.35 -12.89
N GLU A 101 -11.43 7.97 -14.05
CA GLU A 101 -11.77 6.72 -14.71
C GLU A 101 -11.00 5.56 -14.07
N VAL A 102 -11.74 4.55 -13.62
CA VAL A 102 -11.19 3.30 -13.10
C VAL A 102 -12.02 2.14 -13.65
N PRO A 103 -11.39 1.10 -14.20
CA PRO A 103 -12.11 -0.11 -14.60
C PRO A 103 -12.74 -0.79 -13.39
N GLU A 104 -13.99 -1.22 -13.50
CA GLU A 104 -14.76 -1.82 -12.39
C GLU A 104 -14.19 -3.16 -11.92
N LYS A 105 -13.49 -3.86 -12.82
CA LYS A 105 -12.81 -5.12 -12.56
C LYS A 105 -11.41 -5.06 -13.14
N ILE A 106 -10.43 -5.44 -12.34
CA ILE A 106 -9.03 -5.51 -12.74
C ILE A 106 -8.53 -6.94 -12.52
N GLN A 107 -7.83 -7.49 -13.51
CA GLN A 107 -7.26 -8.83 -13.39
C GLN A 107 -5.88 -8.75 -12.73
N GLY A 108 -5.81 -9.25 -11.49
CA GLY A 108 -4.58 -9.37 -10.72
C GLY A 108 -4.18 -8.09 -9.99
N GLU A 109 -3.50 -8.28 -8.86
CA GLU A 109 -3.01 -7.19 -8.03
C GLU A 109 -1.92 -6.36 -8.73
N ASP A 110 -1.05 -6.99 -9.51
CA ASP A 110 0.02 -6.29 -10.23
C ASP A 110 -0.56 -5.32 -11.28
N ALA A 111 -1.64 -5.70 -11.96
CA ALA A 111 -2.33 -4.81 -12.89
C ALA A 111 -2.96 -3.63 -12.16
N PHE A 112 -3.61 -3.87 -11.01
CA PHE A 112 -4.18 -2.79 -10.19
C PHE A 112 -3.10 -1.79 -9.75
N ARG A 113 -1.97 -2.30 -9.28
CA ARG A 113 -0.83 -1.45 -8.89
C ARG A 113 -0.30 -0.65 -10.08
N LYS A 114 -0.19 -1.23 -11.27
CA LYS A 114 0.16 -0.48 -12.50
C LYS A 114 -0.85 0.63 -12.83
N THR A 115 -2.15 0.37 -12.69
CA THR A 115 -3.17 1.42 -12.92
C THR A 115 -3.02 2.59 -11.95
N LEU A 116 -2.62 2.35 -10.69
CA LEU A 116 -2.32 3.40 -9.73
C LEU A 116 -1.03 4.16 -10.05
N GLU A 117 0.00 3.46 -10.56
CA GLU A 117 1.26 4.10 -10.97
C GLU A 117 1.07 5.01 -12.20
N GLU A 118 0.24 4.59 -13.15
CA GLU A 118 -0.09 5.36 -14.35
C GLU A 118 -1.05 6.53 -14.04
N ASN A 119 -2.05 6.30 -13.18
CA ASN A 119 -3.03 7.31 -12.81
C ASN A 119 -2.70 7.95 -11.45
N VAL A 120 -1.80 8.92 -11.48
CA VAL A 120 -1.36 9.68 -10.29
C VAL A 120 -2.54 10.34 -9.55
N LYS A 121 -3.53 10.85 -10.29
CA LYS A 121 -4.72 11.49 -9.70
C LYS A 121 -5.53 10.50 -8.87
N LEU A 122 -5.71 9.28 -9.38
CA LEU A 122 -6.39 8.21 -8.66
C LEU A 122 -5.64 7.81 -7.40
N ARG A 123 -4.32 7.60 -7.52
CA ARG A 123 -3.47 7.23 -6.39
C ARG A 123 -3.54 8.26 -5.26
N ASP A 124 -3.34 9.53 -5.57
CA ASP A 124 -3.33 10.61 -4.57
C ASP A 124 -4.71 10.79 -3.94
N TYR A 125 -5.77 10.60 -4.73
CA TYR A 125 -7.14 10.64 -4.24
C TYR A 125 -7.42 9.52 -3.23
N LEU A 126 -7.12 8.27 -3.60
CA LEU A 126 -7.34 7.10 -2.75
C LEU A 126 -6.50 7.20 -1.48
N PHE A 127 -5.22 7.58 -1.60
CA PHE A 127 -4.35 7.77 -0.44
C PHE A 127 -4.92 8.81 0.53
N LYS A 128 -5.36 9.97 0.02
CA LYS A 128 -5.95 11.02 0.85
C LYS A 128 -7.23 10.54 1.52
N LYS A 129 -8.13 9.88 0.78
CA LYS A 129 -9.37 9.30 1.32
C LYS A 129 -9.08 8.34 2.46
N LEU A 130 -8.20 7.37 2.25
CA LEU A 130 -7.85 6.38 3.27
C LEU A 130 -7.24 7.03 4.51
N ARG A 131 -6.34 8.01 4.32
CA ARG A 131 -5.72 8.77 5.41
C ARG A 131 -6.77 9.54 6.23
N ASP A 132 -7.71 10.21 5.58
CA ASP A 132 -8.72 11.02 6.24
C ASP A 132 -9.76 10.15 6.98
N THR A 133 -10.14 9.00 6.40
CA THR A 133 -10.98 8.01 7.08
C THR A 133 -10.31 7.48 8.35
N LEU A 134 -9.02 7.12 8.29
CA LEU A 134 -8.29 6.58 9.43
C LEU A 134 -8.06 7.61 10.55
N LYS A 135 -7.85 8.89 10.19
CA LYS A 135 -7.75 9.97 11.18
C LYS A 135 -9.06 10.26 11.90
N THR A 136 -10.18 10.08 11.23
CA THR A 136 -11.51 10.33 11.83
C THR A 136 -11.89 9.19 12.77
N ALA A 137 -11.35 7.99 12.54
CA ALA A 137 -11.59 6.80 13.36
C ALA A 137 -10.71 6.71 14.62
N SER A 138 -9.71 7.59 14.77
CA SER A 138 -8.76 7.64 15.90
C SER A 138 -9.04 8.80 16.83
#